data_AF-A0A8S2URV8-F1
#
_entry.id   AF-A0A8S2URV8-F1
#
_cell.length_a   1.000
_cell.length_b   1.000
_cell.length_c   1.000
_cell.angle_alpha   90.00
_cell.angle_beta   90.00
_cell.angle_gamma   90.00
#
_symmetry.space_group_name_H-M   'P 1'
#
loop_
_entity.id
_entity.type
_entity.pdbx_description
1 polymer ?
#
loop_
_entity_poly.entity_id
_entity_poly.type
_entity_poly.pdbx_seq_one_letter_code
_entity_poly.pdbx_strand_id
1 'polypeptide(L)'
;SSFKVFCLTTNELQKEKRLTEKLLHQILPPTVAKQLVNGKKAPAEYYDCVTIYFSDIVGFTSITSHCSPNETCDMLNRLYSIFDSLLEKFDVYKVETIG
;
A
#
# COMPACT_ATOMS: atom_id res chain seq x y z
N SER A 1 29.82 0.02 29.16
CA SER A 1 29.48 -0.33 27.76
C SER A 1 28.11 -0.98 27.58
N SER A 2 27.57 -1.79 28.51
CA SER A 2 26.29 -2.51 28.30
C SER A 2 25.03 -1.63 28.18
N PHE A 3 24.97 -0.48 28.85
CA PHE A 3 23.80 0.42 28.78
C PHE A 3 23.65 1.10 27.39
N LYS A 4 24.77 1.37 26.73
CA LYS A 4 24.78 1.99 25.40
C LYS A 4 24.34 1.00 24.32
N VAL A 5 24.73 -0.28 24.46
CA VAL A 5 24.25 -1.36 23.59
C VAL A 5 22.75 -1.53 23.74
N PHE A 6 22.21 -1.61 24.97
CA PHE A 6 20.77 -1.76 25.20
C PHE A 6 19.93 -0.62 24.57
N CYS A 7 20.34 0.64 24.73
CA CYS A 7 19.65 1.78 24.10
C CYS A 7 19.78 1.82 22.57
N LEU A 8 20.87 1.31 22.00
CA LEU A 8 21.01 1.17 20.55
C LEU A 8 20.09 0.07 20.03
N THR A 9 20.05 -1.08 20.71
CA THR A 9 19.16 -2.19 20.34
C THR A 9 17.68 -1.81 20.44
N THR A 10 17.27 -1.06 21.47
CA THR A 10 15.89 -0.57 21.57
C THR A 10 15.54 0.49 20.52
N ASN A 11 16.47 1.38 20.15
CA ASN A 11 16.24 2.34 19.06
C ASN A 11 16.11 1.65 17.69
N GLU A 12 16.98 0.70 17.37
CA GLU A 12 16.90 -0.04 16.11
C GLU A 12 15.62 -0.89 16.05
N LEU A 13 15.24 -1.55 17.16
CA LEU A 13 13.97 -2.27 17.26
C LEU A 13 12.76 -1.35 17.09
N GLN A 14 12.81 -0.12 17.61
CA GLN A 14 11.74 0.87 17.41
C GLN A 14 11.65 1.36 15.96
N LYS A 15 12.79 1.56 15.28
CA LYS A 15 12.81 1.92 13.86
C LYS A 15 12.22 0.81 13.00
N GLU A 16 12.63 -0.43 13.24
CA GLU A 16 12.16 -1.60 12.50
C GLU A 16 10.66 -1.83 12.71
N LYS A 17 10.18 -1.68 13.96
CA LYS A 17 8.74 -1.70 14.26
C LYS A 17 7.97 -0.64 13.50
N ARG A 18 8.47 0.61 13.47
CA ARG A 18 7.78 1.73 12.83
C ARG A 18 7.74 1.57 11.30
N LEU A 19 8.80 1.04 10.70
CA LEU A 19 8.84 0.69 9.28
C LEU A 19 7.81 -0.41 8.96
N THR A 20 7.76 -1.44 9.80
CA THR A 20 6.82 -2.56 9.66
C THR A 20 5.37 -2.10 9.77
N GLU A 21 5.05 -1.27 10.78
CA GLU A 21 3.71 -0.69 10.94
C GLU A 21 3.32 0.18 9.74
N LYS A 22 4.24 1.04 9.27
CA LYS A 22 3.99 1.89 8.10
C LYS A 22 3.70 1.04 6.86
N LEU A 23 4.51 0.01 6.62
CA LEU A 23 4.30 -0.89 5.49
C LEU A 23 2.95 -1.59 5.61
N LEU A 24 2.62 -2.13 6.79
CA LEU A 24 1.37 -2.84 7.04
C LEU A 24 0.13 -1.98 6.72
N HIS A 25 0.18 -0.70 7.07
CA HIS A 25 -0.89 0.26 6.76
C HIS A 25 -0.96 0.66 5.27
N GLN A 26 0.10 0.46 4.49
CA GLN A 26 0.08 0.68 3.04
C GLN A 26 -0.56 -0.48 2.27
N ILE A 27 -0.47 -1.71 2.80
CA ILE A 27 -0.98 -2.91 2.14
C ILE A 27 -2.34 -3.39 2.67
N LEU A 28 -2.68 -3.08 3.92
CA LEU A 28 -3.88 -3.60 4.58
C LEU A 28 -4.75 -2.48 5.15
N PRO A 29 -6.08 -2.66 5.18
CA PRO A 29 -6.97 -1.74 5.86
C PRO A 29 -6.53 -1.54 7.32
N PRO A 30 -6.68 -0.34 7.91
CA PRO A 30 -6.27 -0.05 9.28
C PRO A 30 -6.84 -1.03 10.32
N THR A 31 -8.06 -1.50 10.11
CA THR A 31 -8.75 -2.48 10.96
C THR A 31 -8.03 -3.83 10.96
N VAL A 32 -7.74 -4.36 9.77
CA VAL A 32 -7.02 -5.63 9.55
C VAL A 32 -5.59 -5.53 10.07
N ALA A 33 -4.88 -4.45 9.73
CA ALA A 33 -3.52 -4.17 10.19
C ALA A 33 -3.44 -4.21 11.72
N LYS A 34 -4.36 -3.53 12.43
CA LYS A 34 -4.41 -3.51 13.89
C LYS A 34 -4.68 -4.88 14.50
N GLN A 35 -5.49 -5.73 13.86
CA GLN A 35 -5.73 -7.09 14.35
C GLN A 35 -4.49 -7.97 14.21
N LEU A 36 -3.79 -7.88 13.08
CA LEU A 36 -2.55 -8.62 12.83
C LEU A 36 -1.41 -8.20 13.77
N VAL A 37 -1.23 -6.90 14.02
CA VAL A 37 -0.25 -6.39 15.00
C VAL A 37 -0.50 -6.96 16.40
N ASN A 38 -1.76 -7.18 16.75
CA ASN A 38 -2.15 -7.78 18.03
C ASN A 38 -2.09 -9.32 18.05
N GLY A 39 -1.54 -9.95 17.00
CA GLY A 39 -1.44 -11.41 16.88
C GLY A 39 -2.78 -12.11 16.67
N LYS A 40 -3.84 -11.36 16.31
CA LYS A 40 -5.18 -11.91 16.06
C LYS A 40 -5.34 -12.22 14.58
N LYS A 41 -6.06 -13.29 14.27
CA LYS A 41 -6.50 -13.56 12.89
C LYS A 41 -7.53 -12.52 12.49
N ALA A 42 -7.37 -11.93 11.31
CA ALA A 42 -8.39 -11.09 10.71
C ALA A 42 -9.51 -11.98 10.13
N PRO A 43 -10.76 -11.90 10.61
CA PRO A 43 -11.87 -12.65 10.04
C PRO A 43 -12.25 -12.07 8.68
N ALA A 44 -12.92 -12.87 7.85
CA ALA A 44 -13.51 -12.38 6.62
C ALA A 44 -14.57 -11.30 6.95
N GLU A 45 -14.46 -10.13 6.34
CA GLU A 45 -15.42 -9.04 6.50
C GLU A 45 -16.49 -9.13 5.40
N TYR A 46 -17.75 -8.92 5.79
CA TYR A 46 -18.87 -8.78 4.86
C TYR A 46 -19.32 -7.32 4.88
N TYR A 47 -19.56 -6.76 3.70
CA TYR A 47 -19.98 -5.37 3.53
C TYR A 47 -21.34 -5.35 2.83
N ASP A 48 -22.35 -4.77 3.48
CA ASP A 48 -23.73 -4.70 2.95
C ASP A 48 -23.86 -3.85 1.68
N CYS A 49 -22.97 -2.85 1.52
CA CYS A 49 -22.97 -1.95 0.38
C CYS A 49 -21.53 -1.55 0.04
N VAL A 50 -21.08 -1.89 -1.16
CA VAL A 50 -19.75 -1.52 -1.69
C VAL A 50 -19.88 -0.98 -3.10
N THR A 51 -19.05 0.00 -3.44
CA THR A 51 -18.89 0.50 -4.80
C THR A 51 -17.54 0.04 -5.32
N ILE A 52 -17.53 -0.74 -6.41
CA ILE A 52 -16.31 -1.20 -7.06
C ILE A 52 -16.09 -0.37 -8.33
N TYR A 53 -14.88 0.17 -8.48
CA TYR A 53 -14.48 0.92 -9.66
C TYR A 53 -13.46 0.11 -10.47
N PHE A 54 -13.80 -0.19 -11.72
CA PHE A 54 -12.87 -0.83 -12.67
C PHE A 54 -12.45 0.21 -13.71
N SER A 55 -11.14 0.32 -13.94
CA SER A 55 -10.59 1.16 -15.01
C SER A 55 -9.50 0.42 -15.76
N ASP A 56 -9.56 0.47 -17.08
CA ASP A 56 -8.54 -0.05 -17.99
C ASP A 56 -7.98 1.09 -18.86
N ILE A 57 -6.71 0.96 -19.24
CA ILE A 57 -6.04 1.91 -20.14
C ILE A 57 -6.23 1.41 -21.56
N VAL A 58 -7.18 2.03 -22.28
CA VAL A 58 -7.45 1.70 -23.67
C VAL A 58 -6.19 1.88 -24.51
N GLY A 59 -5.79 0.80 -25.22
CA GLY A 59 -4.63 0.83 -26.10
C GLY A 59 -3.28 0.77 -25.38
N PHE A 60 -3.24 0.37 -24.10
CA PHE A 60 -2.00 0.24 -23.33
C PHE A 60 -0.88 -0.46 -24.10
N THR A 61 -1.14 -1.63 -24.70
CA THR A 61 -0.15 -2.37 -25.51
C THR A 61 0.41 -1.56 -26.68
N SER A 62 -0.41 -0.74 -27.33
CA SER A 62 0.03 0.12 -28.44
C SER A 62 0.81 1.34 -27.95
N ILE A 63 0.53 1.83 -26.75
CA ILE A 63 1.27 2.95 -26.16
C ILE A 63 2.65 2.44 -25.72
N THR A 64 2.69 1.33 -25.00
CA THR A 64 3.93 0.75 -24.49
C THR A 64 4.82 0.15 -25.57
N SER A 65 4.26 -0.26 -26.71
CA SER A 65 5.08 -0.73 -27.85
C SER A 65 5.96 0.35 -28.48
N HIS A 66 5.64 1.63 -28.25
CA HIS A 66 6.41 2.78 -28.76
C HIS A 66 7.22 3.48 -27.68
N CYS A 67 7.10 3.04 -26.42
CA CYS A 67 7.80 3.61 -25.28
C CYS A 67 8.91 2.68 -24.79
N SER A 68 9.98 3.26 -24.24
CA SER A 68 10.92 2.47 -23.45
C SER A 68 10.25 1.95 -22.16
N PRO A 69 10.79 0.89 -21.54
CA PRO A 69 10.29 0.40 -20.25
C PRO A 69 10.25 1.49 -19.18
N ASN A 70 11.24 2.38 -19.15
CA ASN A 70 11.31 3.49 -18.19
C ASN A 70 10.18 4.50 -18.42
N GLU A 71 9.93 4.91 -19.66
CA GLU A 71 8.84 5.84 -19.98
C GLU A 71 7.46 5.25 -19.68
N THR A 72 7.29 3.94 -19.92
CA THR A 72 6.06 3.22 -19.55
C THR A 72 5.85 3.23 -18.04
N CYS A 73 6.90 2.92 -17.27
CA CYS A 73 6.86 2.97 -15.80
C CYS A 73 6.55 4.38 -15.29
N ASP A 74 7.18 5.42 -15.85
CA ASP A 74 6.94 6.80 -15.45
C ASP A 74 5.50 7.25 -15.75
N MET A 75 4.95 6.86 -16.90
CA MET A 75 3.55 7.12 -17.25
C MET A 75 2.59 6.47 -16.25
N LEU A 76 2.79 5.17 -15.96
CA LEU A 76 1.97 4.44 -14.99
C LEU A 76 2.09 5.05 -13.59
N ASN A 77 3.31 5.33 -13.16
CA ASN A 77 3.57 5.92 -11.85
C ASN A 77 2.86 7.27 -11.70
N ARG A 78 2.87 8.10 -12.76
CA ARG A 78 2.15 9.39 -12.77
C ARG A 78 0.65 9.21 -12.71
N LEU A 79 0.10 8.25 -13.45
CA LEU A 79 -1.34 7.94 -13.43
C LEU A 79 -1.78 7.47 -12.03
N TYR A 80 -1.07 6.49 -11.45
CA TYR A 80 -1.37 5.99 -10.11
C TYR A 80 -1.18 7.06 -9.04
N SER A 81 -0.16 7.91 -9.14
CA SER A 81 0.03 9.02 -8.18
C SER A 81 -1.14 10.01 -8.19
N ILE A 82 -1.71 10.30 -9.37
CA ILE A 82 -2.89 11.16 -9.47
C ILE A 82 -4.10 10.47 -8.84
N PHE A 83 -4.33 9.18 -9.14
CA PHE A 83 -5.40 8.41 -8.51
C PHE A 83 -5.25 8.37 -6.99
N ASP A 84 -4.07 8.05 -6.47
CA ASP A 84 -3.79 7.99 -5.04
C ASP A 84 -4.06 9.36 -4.39
N SER A 85 -3.67 10.47 -5.02
CA SER A 85 -3.95 11.83 -4.52
C SER A 85 -5.44 12.21 -4.51
N LEU A 86 -6.22 11.67 -5.45
CA LEU A 86 -7.67 11.87 -5.50
C LEU A 86 -8.33 11.02 -4.42
N LEU A 87 -7.90 9.77 -4.29
CA LEU A 87 -8.40 8.81 -3.30
C LEU A 87 -8.05 9.22 -1.87
N GLU A 88 -6.93 9.91 -1.62
CA GLU A 88 -6.57 10.39 -0.28
C GLU A 88 -7.64 11.31 0.36
N LYS A 89 -8.49 11.94 -0.46
CA LYS A 89 -9.61 12.78 0.00
C LYS A 89 -10.89 12.01 0.31
N PHE A 90 -10.97 10.75 -0.08
CA PHE A 90 -12.11 9.88 0.18
C PHE A 90 -11.65 8.75 1.11
N ASP A 91 -12.48 8.33 2.06
CA ASP A 91 -12.16 7.17 2.92
C ASP A 91 -12.36 5.86 2.15
N VAL A 92 -11.72 5.75 0.97
CA VAL A 92 -11.87 4.68 0.00
C VAL A 92 -10.63 3.80 0.05
N TYR A 93 -10.86 2.49 0.18
CA TYR A 93 -9.79 1.50 0.19
C TYR A 93 -9.42 1.08 -1.23
N LYS A 94 -8.13 1.19 -1.57
CA LYS A 94 -7.57 0.69 -2.82
C LYS A 94 -7.28 -0.81 -2.68
N VAL A 95 -7.96 -1.64 -3.46
CA VAL A 95 -7.64 -3.06 -3.62
C VAL A 95 -6.79 -3.22 -4.88
N GLU A 96 -5.54 -3.66 -4.73
CA GLU A 96 -4.70 -4.02 -5.88
C GLU A 96 -4.92 -5.50 -6.22
N THR A 97 -5.59 -5.75 -7.35
CA THR A 97 -5.68 -7.09 -7.93
C THR A 97 -4.63 -7.24 -9.01
N ILE A 98 -3.96 -8.40 -9.07
CA ILE A 98 -2.93 -8.69 -10.06
C ILE A 98 -3.55 -8.61 -11.47
N GLY A 99 -2.92 -7.82 -12.35
CA GLY A 99 -3.17 -7.70 -13.78
C GLY A 99 -1.86 -7.42 -14.50
#